data_AF-A0A656HCP0-F1
#
_entry.id   AF-A0A656HCP0-F1
#
_cell.length_a   1.000
_cell.length_b   1.000
_cell.length_c   1.000
_cell.angle_alpha   90.00
_cell.angle_beta   90.00
_cell.angle_gamma   90.00
#
_symmetry.space_group_name_H-M   'P 1'
#
loop_
_entity.id
_entity.type
_entity.pdbx_description
1 polymer ?
#
loop_
_entity_poly.entity_id
_entity_poly.type
_entity_poly.pdbx_seq_one_letter_code
_entity_poly.pdbx_strand_id
1 'polypeptide(L)'
;MGEKKETSLPGNYAGTVKVTVRDRDYYVHSSAPMPMMPLDDLLKALETNRAILKTCQEKLRENFIKEAFEYAAPWLLNYDSPTQDAIQAHLNINMLIPLINLKGGEAHFEKPETLNVQTRVELMRNIAEKSAFMDQLSTHNSFHTGVAMSFILIVLLALVLL
;
A
#
# COMPACT_ATOMS: atom_id res chain seq x y z
N MET A 1 44.54 6.21 0.71
CA MET A 1 43.40 6.99 0.20
C MET A 1 42.37 6.01 -0.31
N GLY A 2 41.24 5.86 0.38
CA GLY A 2 40.22 4.87 0.02
C GLY A 2 39.46 5.33 -1.22
N GLU A 3 39.44 4.48 -2.25
CA GLU A 3 38.61 4.67 -3.43
C GLU A 3 37.14 4.67 -3.01
N LYS A 4 36.47 5.80 -3.22
CA LYS A 4 35.01 5.89 -3.13
C LYS A 4 34.45 5.00 -4.24
N LYS A 5 33.81 3.89 -3.87
CA LYS A 5 32.88 3.18 -4.76
C LYS A 5 31.80 4.17 -5.16
N GLU A 6 31.91 4.73 -6.37
CA GLU A 6 30.79 5.34 -7.03
C GLU A 6 29.72 4.26 -7.17
N THR A 7 28.69 4.34 -6.34
CA THR A 7 27.44 3.63 -6.56
C THR A 7 26.91 4.13 -7.89
N SER A 8 27.15 3.35 -8.95
CA SER A 8 26.60 3.57 -10.27
C SER A 8 25.09 3.75 -10.15
N LEU A 9 24.63 4.98 -10.30
CA LEU A 9 23.21 5.27 -10.50
C LEU A 9 22.75 4.40 -11.68
N PRO A 10 21.63 3.65 -11.56
CA PRO A 10 21.12 2.92 -12.71
C PRO A 10 20.96 3.92 -13.85
N GLY A 11 21.63 3.66 -14.98
CA GLY A 11 21.58 4.52 -16.15
C GLY A 11 20.13 4.82 -16.52
N ASN A 12 19.87 5.97 -17.14
CA ASN A 12 18.55 6.33 -17.65
C ASN A 12 18.11 5.32 -18.73
N TYR A 13 17.65 4.14 -18.32
CA TYR A 13 16.98 3.18 -19.17
C TYR A 13 15.65 3.79 -19.58
N ALA A 14 15.38 3.84 -20.89
CA ALA A 14 14.10 4.30 -21.39
C ALA A 14 12.95 3.53 -20.70
N GLY A 15 12.00 4.25 -20.12
CA GLY A 15 10.90 3.66 -19.35
C GLY A 15 11.11 3.59 -17.84
N THR A 16 12.30 3.92 -17.31
CA THR A 16 12.50 4.00 -15.85
C THR A 16 12.04 5.35 -15.30
N VAL A 17 11.17 5.31 -14.30
CA VAL A 17 10.65 6.47 -13.59
C VAL A 17 11.23 6.51 -12.18
N LYS A 18 11.84 7.65 -11.83
CA LYS A 18 12.26 7.94 -10.46
C LYS A 18 11.08 8.52 -9.67
N VAL A 19 10.74 7.89 -8.54
CA VAL A 19 9.72 8.38 -7.61
C VAL A 19 10.31 8.40 -6.21
N THR A 20 10.24 9.54 -5.54
CA THR A 20 10.70 9.68 -4.15
C THR A 20 9.52 9.49 -3.20
N VAL A 21 9.61 8.56 -2.25
CA VAL A 21 8.59 8.32 -1.22
C VAL A 21 9.29 8.24 0.12
N ARG A 22 8.90 9.12 1.08
CA ARG A 22 9.58 9.24 2.39
C ARG A 22 11.09 9.38 2.29
N ASP A 23 11.55 10.34 1.49
CA ASP A 23 12.97 10.63 1.27
C ASP A 23 13.79 9.45 0.71
N ARG A 24 13.14 8.39 0.24
CA ARG A 24 13.75 7.27 -0.46
C ARG A 24 13.40 7.30 -1.94
N ASP A 25 14.42 7.14 -2.77
CA ASP A 25 14.29 7.10 -4.21
C ASP A 25 14.01 5.67 -4.70
N TYR A 26 12.91 5.52 -5.43
CA TYR A 26 12.54 4.29 -6.11
C TYR A 26 12.69 4.47 -7.62
N TYR A 27 13.31 3.49 -8.25
CA TYR A 27 13.49 3.44 -9.70
C TYR A 27 12.64 2.29 -10.24
N VAL A 28 11.55 2.63 -10.92
CA VAL A 28 10.54 1.66 -11.35
C VAL A 28 10.44 1.67 -12.87
N HIS A 29 10.48 0.49 -13.48
CA HIS A 29 10.49 0.35 -14.93
C HIS A 29 9.07 0.19 -15.47
N SER A 30 8.56 1.23 -16.14
CA SER A 30 7.28 1.19 -16.82
C SER A 30 7.46 0.86 -18.30
N SER A 31 6.76 -0.17 -18.76
CA SER A 31 6.67 -0.50 -20.19
C SER A 31 5.24 -0.26 -20.66
N ALA A 32 5.10 0.37 -21.83
CA ALA A 32 3.78 0.59 -22.41
C ALA A 32 3.12 -0.76 -22.72
N PRO A 33 1.80 -0.91 -22.48
CA PRO A 33 1.07 -2.10 -22.90
C PRO A 33 1.22 -2.33 -24.41
N MET A 34 1.32 -3.59 -24.84
CA MET A 34 1.49 -3.90 -26.26
C MET A 34 0.33 -3.33 -27.09
N PRO A 35 0.59 -2.61 -28.21
CA PRO A 35 -0.45 -1.95 -29.00
C PRO A 35 -1.58 -2.88 -29.48
N MET A 36 -1.25 -4.15 -29.72
CA MET A 36 -2.17 -5.18 -30.22
C MET A 36 -2.92 -5.93 -29.11
N MET A 37 -2.78 -5.53 -27.83
CA MET A 37 -3.49 -6.18 -26.73
C MET A 37 -5.02 -6.06 -26.93
N PRO A 38 -5.77 -7.17 -26.79
CA PRO A 38 -7.23 -7.17 -26.80
C PRO A 38 -7.84 -6.26 -25.74
N LEU A 39 -9.05 -5.75 -25.98
CA LEU A 39 -9.74 -4.88 -25.02
C LEU A 39 -9.98 -5.58 -23.67
N ASP A 40 -10.41 -6.85 -23.70
CA ASP A 40 -10.67 -7.65 -22.51
C ASP A 40 -9.41 -7.84 -21.66
N ASP A 41 -8.26 -8.03 -22.30
CA ASP A 41 -6.98 -8.17 -21.61
C ASP A 41 -6.54 -6.84 -20.97
N LEU A 42 -6.81 -5.70 -21.61
CA LEU A 42 -6.53 -4.38 -21.04
C LEU A 42 -7.42 -4.09 -19.81
N LEU A 43 -8.71 -4.45 -19.88
CA LEU A 43 -9.63 -4.33 -18.75
C LEU A 43 -9.19 -5.21 -17.59
N LYS A 44 -8.84 -6.47 -17.86
CA LYS A 44 -8.30 -7.39 -16.85
C LYS A 44 -6.99 -6.88 -16.24
N ALA A 45 -6.11 -6.30 -17.05
CA ALA A 45 -4.88 -5.68 -16.57
C ALA A 45 -5.18 -4.49 -15.65
N LEU A 46 -6.17 -3.65 -15.97
CA LEU A 46 -6.59 -2.53 -15.13
C LEU A 46 -7.08 -3.02 -13.76
N GLU A 47 -7.96 -4.03 -13.74
CA GLU A 47 -8.45 -4.65 -12.51
C GLU A 47 -7.31 -5.25 -11.68
N THR A 48 -6.37 -5.94 -12.34
CA THR A 48 -5.21 -6.55 -11.70
C THR A 48 -4.34 -5.49 -11.02
N ASN A 49 -4.05 -4.37 -11.69
CA ASN A 49 -3.23 -3.31 -11.10
C ASN A 49 -3.95 -2.62 -9.92
N ARG A 50 -5.28 -2.47 -9.96
CA ARG A 50 -6.07 -2.00 -8.82
C ARG A 50 -6.01 -2.98 -7.64
N ALA A 51 -6.07 -4.28 -7.91
CA ALA A 51 -5.93 -5.31 -6.88
C ALA A 51 -4.53 -5.28 -6.25
N ILE A 52 -3.47 -5.14 -7.06
CA ILE A 52 -2.08 -5.01 -6.58
C ILE A 52 -1.97 -3.84 -5.59
N LEU A 53 -2.54 -2.68 -5.90
CA LEU A 53 -2.50 -1.54 -4.98
C LEU A 53 -3.15 -1.80 -3.64
N LYS A 54 -4.30 -2.49 -3.63
CA LYS A 54 -4.96 -2.91 -2.38
C LYS A 54 -4.06 -3.85 -1.59
N THR A 55 -3.47 -4.84 -2.24
CA THR A 55 -2.52 -5.77 -1.62
C THR A 55 -1.27 -5.06 -1.08
N CYS A 56 -0.74 -4.09 -1.82
CA CYS A 56 0.40 -3.29 -1.38
C CYS A 56 0.05 -2.46 -0.14
N GLN A 57 -1.12 -1.81 -0.12
CA GLN A 57 -1.58 -1.06 1.05
C GLN A 57 -1.70 -1.97 2.28
N GLU A 58 -2.21 -3.19 2.11
CA GLU A 58 -2.31 -4.15 3.20
C GLU A 58 -0.94 -4.59 3.72
N LYS A 59 0.00 -4.92 2.82
CA LYS A 59 1.38 -5.23 3.23
C LYS A 59 2.06 -4.07 3.95
N LEU A 60 1.80 -2.83 3.54
CA LEU A 60 2.31 -1.64 4.23
C LEU A 60 1.73 -1.53 5.64
N ARG A 61 0.43 -1.82 5.79
CA ARG A 61 -0.26 -1.88 7.09
C ARG A 61 0.35 -2.94 7.98
N GLU A 62 0.54 -4.16 7.49
CA GLU A 62 1.12 -5.28 8.24
C GLU A 62 2.55 -4.98 8.71
N ASN A 63 3.40 -4.43 7.84
CA ASN A 63 4.76 -4.04 8.24
C ASN A 63 4.72 -2.92 9.30
N PHE A 64 3.80 -1.97 9.17
CA PHE A 64 3.61 -0.91 10.17
C PHE A 64 3.17 -1.47 11.52
N ILE A 65 2.28 -2.47 11.52
CA ILE A 65 1.87 -3.12 12.77
C ILE A 65 3.06 -3.78 13.46
N LYS A 66 3.85 -4.53 12.69
CA LYS A 66 5.07 -5.19 13.19
C LYS A 66 6.07 -4.19 13.75
N GLU A 67 6.26 -3.06 13.08
CA GLU A 67 7.17 -2.01 13.52
C GLU A 67 6.68 -1.30 14.79
N ALA A 68 5.44 -0.79 14.75
CA ALA A 68 4.93 0.14 15.75
C ALA A 68 4.38 -0.55 17.01
N PHE A 69 3.88 -1.78 16.90
CA PHE A 69 3.20 -2.47 18.00
C PHE A 69 3.89 -3.77 18.44
N GLU A 70 4.55 -4.48 17.52
CA GLU A 70 5.28 -5.71 17.84
C GLU A 70 6.79 -5.49 18.06
N TYR A 71 7.28 -4.27 17.81
CA TYR A 71 8.69 -3.89 17.93
C TYR A 71 9.63 -4.83 17.15
N ALA A 72 9.18 -5.30 15.99
CA ALA A 72 9.96 -6.16 15.12
C ALA A 72 11.26 -5.46 14.69
N ALA A 73 12.34 -6.23 14.58
CA ALA A 73 13.63 -5.71 14.20
C ALA A 73 13.61 -5.11 12.77
N PRO A 74 14.30 -3.98 12.50
CA PRO A 74 14.20 -3.28 11.22
C PRO A 74 14.53 -4.11 9.97
N TRP A 75 15.44 -5.08 10.07
CA TRP A 75 15.82 -5.95 8.95
C TRP A 75 14.76 -7.00 8.58
N LEU A 76 13.72 -7.17 9.40
CA LEU A 76 12.58 -8.05 9.12
C LEU A 76 11.43 -7.32 8.43
N LEU A 77 11.47 -5.98 8.39
CA LEU A 77 10.42 -5.15 7.82
C LEU A 77 10.69 -4.90 6.33
N ASN A 78 9.70 -5.19 5.47
CA ASN A 78 9.82 -4.96 4.04
C ASN A 78 8.79 -3.93 3.55
N TYR A 79 9.20 -2.66 3.58
CA TYR A 79 8.44 -1.57 2.99
C TYR A 79 8.77 -1.32 1.51
N ASP A 80 9.95 -1.74 1.05
CA ASP A 80 10.47 -1.35 -0.26
C ASP A 80 9.70 -2.06 -1.37
N SER A 81 9.49 -3.39 -1.28
CA SER A 81 8.75 -4.15 -2.29
C SER A 81 7.31 -3.66 -2.49
N PRO A 82 6.45 -3.57 -1.45
CA PRO A 82 5.08 -3.09 -1.65
C PRO A 82 5.02 -1.64 -2.14
N THR A 83 6.02 -0.81 -1.82
CA THR A 83 6.12 0.56 -2.33
C THR A 83 6.46 0.57 -3.83
N GLN A 84 7.45 -0.22 -4.27
CA GLN A 84 7.79 -0.37 -5.69
C GLN A 84 6.63 -0.92 -6.52
N ASP A 85 5.97 -1.98 -6.04
CA ASP A 85 4.82 -2.60 -6.70
C ASP A 85 3.66 -1.60 -6.83
N ALA A 86 3.43 -0.77 -5.82
CA ALA A 86 2.39 0.26 -5.87
C ALA A 86 2.71 1.37 -6.89
N ILE A 87 3.97 1.80 -6.95
CA ILE A 87 4.42 2.77 -7.96
C ILE A 87 4.20 2.19 -9.36
N GLN A 88 4.63 0.96 -9.60
CA GLN A 88 4.47 0.26 -10.88
C GLN A 88 2.99 0.15 -11.27
N ALA A 89 2.16 -0.33 -10.35
CA ALA A 89 0.74 -0.53 -10.60
C ALA A 89 0.02 0.78 -10.94
N HIS A 90 0.39 1.87 -10.28
CA HIS A 90 -0.18 3.17 -10.59
C HIS A 90 0.27 3.71 -11.94
N LEU A 91 1.55 3.56 -12.29
CA LEU A 91 2.05 3.93 -13.62
C LEU A 91 1.32 3.14 -14.72
N ASN A 92 1.10 1.85 -14.51
CA ASN A 92 0.35 1.00 -15.41
C ASN A 92 -1.09 1.49 -15.59
N ILE A 93 -1.80 1.83 -14.51
CA ILE A 93 -3.17 2.38 -14.57
C ILE A 93 -3.21 3.66 -15.43
N ASN A 94 -2.23 4.55 -15.27
CA ASN A 94 -2.14 5.80 -16.04
C ASN A 94 -1.97 5.56 -17.55
N MET A 95 -1.39 4.43 -17.95
CA MET A 95 -1.28 4.03 -19.35
C MET A 95 -2.50 3.25 -19.84
N LEU A 96 -3.06 2.37 -19.01
CA LEU A 96 -4.16 1.47 -19.37
C LEU A 96 -5.46 2.22 -19.65
N ILE A 97 -5.84 3.18 -18.80
CA ILE A 97 -7.13 3.88 -18.93
C ILE A 97 -7.25 4.60 -20.28
N PRO A 98 -6.28 5.42 -20.73
CA PRO A 98 -6.33 6.02 -22.06
C PRO A 98 -6.39 4.98 -23.19
N LEU A 99 -5.64 3.88 -23.09
CA LEU A 99 -5.61 2.84 -24.13
C LEU A 99 -6.93 2.08 -24.24
N ILE A 100 -7.58 1.79 -23.11
CA ILE A 100 -8.92 1.19 -23.08
C ILE A 100 -9.92 2.11 -23.80
N ASN A 101 -9.90 3.40 -23.47
CA ASN A 101 -10.82 4.38 -24.06
C ASN A 101 -10.57 4.58 -25.55
N LEU A 102 -9.30 4.56 -26.00
CA LEU A 102 -8.97 4.62 -27.43
C LEU A 102 -9.46 3.40 -28.23
N LYS A 103 -9.59 2.24 -27.58
CA LYS A 103 -10.12 1.01 -28.20
C LYS A 103 -11.64 0.87 -28.11
N GLY A 104 -12.34 1.90 -27.61
CA GLY A 104 -13.80 1.91 -27.50
C GLY A 104 -14.35 1.28 -26.22
N GLY A 105 -13.50 1.01 -25.22
CA GLY A 105 -13.95 0.68 -23.87
C GLY A 105 -14.30 1.93 -23.06
N GLU A 106 -14.94 1.74 -21.91
CA GLU A 106 -15.26 2.80 -20.95
C GLU A 106 -14.53 2.56 -19.63
N ALA A 107 -13.36 3.18 -19.47
CA ALA A 107 -12.58 3.18 -18.24
C ALA A 107 -12.40 4.58 -17.69
N HIS A 108 -12.50 4.70 -16.35
CA HIS A 108 -12.35 5.95 -15.63
C HIS A 108 -11.34 5.82 -14.51
N PHE A 109 -10.65 6.92 -14.22
CA PHE A 109 -9.80 7.04 -13.05
C PHE A 109 -10.64 7.09 -11.78
N GLU A 110 -10.28 6.28 -10.79
CA GLU A 110 -10.74 6.49 -9.42
C GLU A 110 -10.11 7.77 -8.84
N LYS A 111 -10.75 8.41 -7.86
CA LYS A 111 -10.28 9.69 -7.30
C LYS A 111 -8.80 9.66 -6.84
N PRO A 112 -8.27 8.60 -6.20
CA PRO A 112 -6.85 8.54 -5.86
C PRO A 112 -5.92 8.31 -7.06
N GLU A 113 -6.44 7.80 -8.19
CA GLU A 113 -5.68 7.53 -9.41
C GLU A 113 -5.41 8.79 -10.23
N THR A 114 -6.09 9.89 -9.95
CA THR A 114 -5.85 11.19 -10.60
C THR A 114 -4.69 11.97 -9.97
N LEU A 115 -4.25 11.56 -8.78
CA LEU A 115 -3.08 12.12 -8.13
C LEU A 115 -1.80 11.72 -8.88
N ASN A 116 -0.75 12.51 -8.74
CA ASN A 116 0.56 12.09 -9.21
C ASN A 116 1.05 10.86 -8.41
N VAL A 117 1.99 10.11 -8.99
CA VAL A 117 2.38 8.80 -8.45
C VAL A 117 2.94 8.87 -7.04
N GLN A 118 3.79 9.86 -6.78
CA GLN A 118 4.35 10.10 -5.46
C GLN A 118 3.23 10.35 -4.43
N THR A 119 2.36 11.33 -4.70
CA THR A 119 1.30 11.73 -3.77
C THR A 119 0.32 10.59 -3.50
N ARG A 120 -0.03 9.78 -4.52
CA ARG A 120 -0.90 8.63 -4.32
C ARG A 120 -0.27 7.60 -3.39
N VAL A 121 1.00 7.27 -3.60
CA VAL A 121 1.70 6.24 -2.82
C VAL A 121 1.93 6.72 -1.38
N GLU A 122 2.26 8.00 -1.18
CA GLU A 122 2.32 8.60 0.15
C GLU A 122 0.96 8.57 0.87
N LEU A 123 -0.12 8.94 0.18
CA LEU A 123 -1.47 8.85 0.72
C LEU A 123 -1.83 7.41 1.10
N MET A 124 -1.53 6.44 0.23
CA MET A 124 -1.77 5.02 0.48
C MET A 124 -1.04 4.54 1.74
N ARG A 125 0.23 4.94 1.93
CA ARG A 125 0.99 4.65 3.17
C ARG A 125 0.33 5.28 4.38
N ASN A 126 -0.02 6.57 4.32
CA ASN A 126 -0.64 7.27 5.45
C ASN A 126 -1.99 6.65 5.84
N ILE A 127 -2.77 6.17 4.87
CA ILE A 127 -4.02 5.44 5.12
C ILE A 127 -3.73 4.11 5.82
N ALA A 128 -2.73 3.35 5.36
CA ALA A 128 -2.33 2.09 5.98
C ALA A 128 -1.89 2.25 7.44
N GLU A 129 -1.11 3.28 7.74
CA GLU A 129 -0.67 3.55 9.12
C GLU A 129 -1.83 3.99 9.99
N LYS A 130 -2.67 4.90 9.48
CA LYS A 130 -3.86 5.36 10.21
C LYS A 130 -4.82 4.22 10.49
N SER A 131 -5.07 3.32 9.53
CA SER A 131 -5.95 2.17 9.76
C SER A 131 -5.38 1.22 10.82
N ALA A 132 -4.07 0.92 10.77
CA ALA A 132 -3.40 0.12 11.80
C ALA A 132 -3.55 0.73 13.21
N PHE A 133 -3.35 2.04 13.35
CA PHE A 133 -3.55 2.73 14.63
C PHE A 133 -4.99 2.62 15.14
N MET A 134 -5.97 2.84 14.27
CA MET A 134 -7.39 2.76 14.64
C MET A 134 -7.79 1.34 15.07
N ASP A 135 -7.30 0.32 14.37
CA ASP A 135 -7.54 -1.08 14.72
C ASP A 135 -7.00 -1.43 16.12
N GLN A 136 -5.78 -0.99 16.44
CA GLN A 136 -5.17 -1.23 17.76
C GLN A 136 -5.90 -0.50 18.89
N LEU A 137 -6.28 0.76 18.68
CA LEU A 137 -7.07 1.52 19.66
C LEU A 137 -8.42 0.85 19.94
N SER A 138 -9.09 0.35 18.90
CA SER A 138 -10.38 -0.34 19.04
C SER A 138 -10.24 -1.67 19.81
N THR A 139 -9.12 -2.38 19.63
CA THR A 139 -8.84 -3.65 20.30
C THR A 139 -8.54 -3.44 21.79
N HIS A 140 -7.82 -2.37 22.16
CA HIS A 140 -7.61 -2.01 23.57
C HIS A 140 -8.91 -1.62 24.28
N ASN A 141 -9.76 -0.80 23.65
CA ASN A 141 -11.01 -0.36 24.27
C ASN A 141 -12.01 -1.51 24.50
N SER A 142 -12.09 -2.46 23.57
CA SER A 142 -13.00 -3.61 23.72
C SER A 142 -12.55 -4.58 24.82
N PHE A 143 -11.24 -4.79 24.97
CA PHE A 143 -10.70 -5.63 26.05
C PHE A 143 -11.00 -5.07 27.45
N HIS A 144 -10.74 -3.78 27.68
CA HIS A 144 -11.04 -3.14 28.97
C HIS A 144 -12.53 -3.16 29.31
N THR A 145 -13.39 -2.97 28.31
CA THR A 145 -14.86 -3.01 28.47
C THR A 145 -15.34 -4.43 28.80
N GLY A 146 -14.78 -5.45 28.12
CA GLY A 146 -15.10 -6.86 28.38
C GLY A 146 -14.69 -7.31 29.78
N VAL A 147 -13.50 -6.93 30.24
CA VAL A 147 -13.01 -7.25 31.60
C VAL A 147 -13.87 -6.54 32.67
N ALA A 148 -14.19 -5.27 32.48
CA ALA A 148 -15.03 -4.51 33.41
C ALA A 148 -16.44 -5.11 33.53
N MET A 149 -17.08 -5.46 32.41
CA MET A 149 -18.39 -6.11 32.41
C MET A 149 -18.36 -7.48 33.07
N SER A 150 -17.31 -8.27 32.82
CA SER A 150 -17.13 -9.58 33.45
C SER A 150 -16.98 -9.46 34.97
N PHE A 151 -16.21 -8.48 35.44
CA PHE A 151 -16.03 -8.20 36.87
C PHE A 151 -17.33 -7.76 37.54
N ILE A 152 -18.09 -6.86 36.91
CA ILE A 152 -19.41 -6.41 37.40
C ILE A 152 -20.38 -7.60 37.51
N LEU A 153 -20.37 -8.49 36.52
CA LEU A 153 -21.27 -9.65 36.50
C LEU A 153 -20.91 -10.68 37.59
N ILE A 154 -19.62 -10.88 37.85
CA ILE A 154 -19.13 -11.72 38.97
C ILE A 154 -19.53 -11.10 40.32
N VAL A 155 -19.37 -9.79 40.49
CA VAL A 155 -19.75 -9.09 41.74
C VAL A 155 -21.27 -9.16 41.97
N LEU A 156 -22.08 -8.97 40.93
CA LEU A 156 -23.54 -9.11 41.01
C LEU A 156 -23.96 -10.53 41.36
N LEU A 157 -23.36 -11.55 40.75
CA LEU A 157 -23.64 -12.96 41.08
C LEU A 157 -23.25 -13.29 42.53
N ALA A 158 -22.12 -12.79 43.01
CA ALA A 158 -21.67 -13.00 44.38
C ALA A 158 -22.60 -12.34 45.42
N LEU A 159 -23.18 -11.17 45.09
CA LEU A 159 -24.17 -10.48 45.94
C LEU A 159 -25.55 -11.15 45.96
N VAL A 160 -25.94 -11.85 44.91
CA VAL A 160 -27.23 -12.57 44.83
C VAL A 160 -27.17 -13.93 45.55
N LEU A 161 -25.97 -14.52 45.68
CA LEU A 161 -25.74 -15.81 46.32
C LEU A 161 -25.45 -15.71 47.84
N LEU A 162 -25.47 -14.50 48.41
CA LEU A 162 -25.22 -14.20 49.83
C LEU A 162 -26.52 -13.80 50.52
#